data_AF-A0A354I625-F1
#
_entry.id   AF-A0A354I625-F1
#
_cell.length_a   1.000
_cell.length_b   1.000
_cell.length_c   1.000
_cell.angle_alpha   90.00
_cell.angle_beta   90.00
_cell.angle_gamma   90.00
#
_symmetry.space_group_name_H-M   'P 1'
#
loop_
_entity.id
_entity.type
_entity.pdbx_description
1 polymer ?
#
loop_
_entity_poly.entity_id
_entity_poly.type
_entity_poly.pdbx_seq_one_letter_code
_entity_poly.pdbx_strand_id
1 'polypeptide(L)'
;MLGSRFDFLVVSQIAFFLEMNTDSLTNPRLSEEQLIRERNARCPKKEDLPDDWSRYDEDMAPILEQVAYDIYHGNMNCSGRPEKVTERLIKKYAGISRHRLENMPKCCEILRRYAESYDENWARRMVWAYKKLKEERQDAPVFWTDIRKLAGLKKHKLHDIYPYMVKHSSKETADRIIALISDIADQK
;
A
#
# COMPACT_ATOMS: atom_id res chain seq x y z
N MET A 1 4.70 2.43 29.71
CA MET A 1 3.32 2.19 30.17
C MET A 1 2.88 0.78 29.75
N LEU A 2 3.37 -0.26 30.45
CA LEU A 2 2.97 -1.66 30.25
C LEU A 2 2.29 -2.09 31.56
N GLY A 3 0.97 -2.24 31.59
CA GLY A 3 0.31 -2.64 32.85
C GLY A 3 -1.22 -2.60 32.93
N SER A 4 -1.97 -2.51 31.82
CA SER A 4 -3.45 -2.42 31.91
C SER A 4 -4.19 -3.20 30.83
N ARG A 5 -3.74 -4.42 30.49
CA ARG A 5 -4.38 -5.17 29.39
C ARG A 5 -5.17 -6.41 29.77
N PHE A 6 -5.19 -6.84 31.03
CA PHE A 6 -6.06 -7.94 31.44
C PHE A 6 -6.63 -7.67 32.82
N ASP A 7 -7.96 -7.67 32.91
CA ASP A 7 -8.69 -7.63 34.17
C ASP A 7 -8.38 -8.92 34.94
N PHE A 8 -7.92 -8.78 36.18
CA PHE A 8 -7.60 -9.91 37.05
C PHE A 8 -8.79 -10.86 37.18
N LEU A 9 -10.02 -10.33 37.17
CA LEU A 9 -11.25 -11.14 37.21
C LEU A 9 -11.35 -12.09 36.01
N VAL A 10 -11.03 -11.61 34.81
CA VAL A 10 -11.05 -12.41 33.57
C VAL A 10 -9.96 -13.48 33.62
N VAL A 11 -8.78 -13.14 34.12
CA VAL A 11 -7.69 -14.11 34.31
C VAL A 11 -8.09 -15.20 35.30
N SER A 12 -8.73 -14.85 36.43
CA SER A 12 -9.22 -15.82 37.41
C SER A 12 -10.35 -16.70 36.89
N GLN A 13 -11.27 -16.14 36.09
CA GLN A 13 -12.36 -16.92 35.46
C GLN A 13 -11.82 -17.95 34.46
N ILE A 14 -10.84 -17.56 33.64
CA ILE A 14 -10.17 -18.49 32.71
C ILE A 14 -9.43 -19.57 33.49
N ALA A 15 -8.69 -19.20 34.53
CA ALA A 15 -7.97 -20.16 35.38
C ALA A 15 -8.93 -21.16 36.05
N PHE A 16 -10.07 -20.70 36.55
CA PHE A 16 -11.12 -21.55 37.11
C PHE A 16 -11.67 -22.54 36.07
N PHE A 17 -11.96 -22.07 34.85
CA PHE A 17 -12.45 -22.93 33.77
C PHE A 17 -11.43 -23.98 33.32
N LEU A 18 -10.15 -23.65 33.39
CA LEU A 18 -9.04 -24.56 33.08
C LEU A 18 -8.64 -25.44 34.27
N GLU A 19 -9.41 -25.42 35.37
CA GLU A 19 -9.15 -26.15 36.61
C GLU A 19 -7.75 -25.90 37.19
N MET A 20 -7.21 -24.71 36.96
CA MET A 20 -5.89 -24.31 37.44
C MET A 20 -5.97 -23.90 38.91
N ASN A 21 -5.03 -24.41 39.72
CA ASN A 21 -4.93 -23.99 41.11
C ASN A 21 -4.32 -22.59 41.25
N THR A 22 -4.61 -21.93 42.38
CA THR A 22 -4.13 -20.58 42.68
C THR A 22 -2.61 -20.49 42.68
N ASP A 23 -1.92 -21.52 43.17
CA ASP A 23 -0.45 -21.56 43.23
C ASP A 23 0.20 -21.56 41.85
N SER A 24 -0.40 -22.24 40.87
CA SER A 24 0.06 -22.29 39.48
C SER A 24 -0.17 -20.95 38.77
N LEU A 25 -1.20 -20.20 39.20
CA LEU A 25 -1.52 -18.88 38.66
C LEU A 25 -0.56 -17.81 39.20
N THR A 26 -0.22 -17.87 40.49
CA THR A 26 0.65 -16.88 41.15
C THR A 26 2.13 -17.22 41.06
N ASN A 27 2.49 -18.50 40.88
CA ASN A 27 3.87 -18.98 40.75
C ASN A 27 4.05 -19.83 39.48
N PRO A 28 3.89 -19.24 38.28
CA PRO A 28 4.04 -19.98 37.04
C PRO A 28 5.46 -20.53 36.91
N ARG A 29 5.59 -21.86 36.91
CA ARG A 29 6.84 -22.56 36.61
C ARG A 29 6.82 -23.00 35.16
N LEU A 30 7.36 -22.16 34.29
CA LEU A 30 7.60 -22.54 32.90
C LEU A 30 8.92 -23.29 32.83
N SER A 31 8.95 -24.43 32.13
CA SER A 31 10.22 -25.07 31.79
C SER A 31 10.97 -24.22 30.76
N GLU A 32 12.29 -24.36 30.71
CA GLU A 32 13.11 -23.65 29.72
C GLU A 32 12.68 -23.98 28.28
N GLU A 33 12.24 -25.22 28.04
CA GLU A 33 11.66 -25.67 26.77
C GLU A 33 10.36 -24.93 26.42
N GLN A 34 9.47 -24.73 27.40
CA GLN A 34 8.23 -23.97 27.20
C GLN A 34 8.52 -22.49 26.93
N LEU A 35 9.47 -21.90 27.65
CA LEU A 35 9.92 -20.52 27.40
C LEU A 35 10.50 -20.37 25.98
N ILE A 36 11.33 -21.32 25.54
CA ILE A 36 11.90 -21.33 24.19
C ILE A 36 10.79 -21.51 23.14
N ARG A 37 9.83 -22.42 23.37
CA ARG A 37 8.68 -22.64 22.47
C ARG A 37 7.84 -21.38 22.32
N GLU A 38 7.45 -20.74 23.43
CA GLU A 38 6.67 -19.51 23.43
C GLU A 38 7.43 -18.36 22.76
N ARG A 39 8.73 -18.26 23.01
CA ARG A 39 9.60 -17.27 22.35
C ARG A 39 9.67 -17.50 20.84
N ASN A 40 9.82 -18.75 20.41
CA ASN A 40 9.89 -19.12 18.99
C ASN A 40 8.54 -19.04 18.28
N ALA A 41 7.41 -19.11 18.99
CA ALA A 41 6.08 -18.90 18.42
C ALA A 41 5.78 -17.41 18.16
N ARG A 42 6.32 -16.52 18.99
CA ARG A 42 6.10 -15.07 18.90
C ARG A 42 7.05 -14.36 17.92
N CYS A 43 8.25 -14.88 17.76
CA CYS A 43 9.22 -14.36 16.81
C CYS A 43 9.15 -15.15 15.50
N PRO A 44 9.28 -14.52 14.32
CA PRO A 44 9.51 -15.27 13.09
C PRO A 44 10.71 -16.19 13.30
N LYS A 45 10.63 -17.43 12.83
CA LYS A 45 11.73 -18.39 13.00
C LYS A 45 12.97 -17.81 12.34
N LYS A 46 14.14 -18.01 12.95
CA LYS A 46 15.42 -17.58 12.35
C LYS A 46 15.61 -18.16 10.95
N GLU A 47 15.10 -19.37 10.72
CA GLU A 47 15.08 -20.05 9.42
C GLU A 47 14.32 -19.28 8.32
N ASP A 48 13.39 -18.39 8.68
CA ASP A 48 12.62 -17.59 7.72
C ASP A 48 13.34 -16.28 7.33
N LEU A 49 14.48 -15.95 7.95
CA LEU A 49 15.27 -14.77 7.63
C LEU A 49 16.37 -15.15 6.63
N PRO A 50 16.63 -14.32 5.61
CA PRO A 50 17.78 -14.54 4.73
C PRO A 50 19.08 -14.53 5.52
N ASP A 51 19.92 -15.53 5.32
CA ASP A 51 21.27 -15.57 5.89
C ASP A 51 22.18 -14.49 5.29
N ASP A 52 21.98 -14.17 4.00
CA ASP A 52 22.67 -13.10 3.27
C ASP A 52 21.67 -12.09 2.72
N TRP A 53 21.62 -10.92 3.36
CA TRP A 53 20.76 -9.80 2.96
C TRP A 53 21.18 -9.18 1.63
N SER A 54 22.47 -9.19 1.29
CA SER A 54 22.96 -8.54 0.06
C SER A 54 22.50 -9.32 -1.17
N ARG A 55 22.67 -10.65 -1.12
CA ARG A 55 22.18 -11.54 -2.17
C ARG A 55 20.65 -11.52 -2.27
N TYR A 56 19.96 -11.55 -1.13
CA TYR A 56 18.49 -11.46 -1.13
C TYR A 56 17.98 -10.14 -1.72
N ASP A 57 18.64 -9.02 -1.43
CA ASP A 57 18.30 -7.71 -2.02
C ASP A 57 18.53 -7.70 -3.54
N GLU A 58 19.62 -8.31 -4.02
CA GLU A 58 19.89 -8.46 -5.45
C GLU A 58 18.84 -9.31 -6.16
N ASP A 59 18.46 -10.44 -5.59
CA ASP A 59 17.48 -11.36 -6.16
C ASP A 59 16.07 -10.75 -6.18
N MET A 60 15.72 -9.98 -5.14
CA MET A 60 14.41 -9.34 -5.02
C MET A 60 14.27 -8.03 -5.80
N ALA A 61 15.37 -7.33 -6.09
CA ALA A 61 15.35 -6.06 -6.83
C ALA A 61 14.56 -6.13 -8.15
N PRO A 62 14.81 -7.07 -9.09
CA PRO A 62 14.06 -7.13 -10.34
C PRO A 62 12.57 -7.42 -10.12
N ILE A 63 12.24 -8.24 -9.12
CA ILE A 63 10.85 -8.55 -8.76
C ILE A 63 10.14 -7.28 -8.25
N LEU A 64 10.81 -6.52 -7.39
CA LEU A 64 10.25 -5.28 -6.86
C LEU A 64 10.07 -4.20 -7.91
N GLU A 65 11.04 -4.07 -8.82
CA GLU A 65 10.94 -3.15 -9.95
C GLU A 65 9.72 -3.48 -10.80
N GLN A 66 9.51 -4.75 -11.15
CA GLN A 66 8.36 -5.19 -11.93
C GLN A 66 7.04 -4.93 -11.19
N VAL A 67 6.95 -5.28 -9.90
CA VAL A 67 5.75 -5.03 -9.10
C VAL A 67 5.47 -3.53 -8.98
N ALA A 68 6.49 -2.70 -8.74
CA ALA A 68 6.34 -1.25 -8.69
C ALA A 68 5.85 -0.69 -10.03
N TYR A 69 6.44 -1.14 -11.13
CA TYR A 69 6.04 -0.79 -12.48
C TYR A 69 4.56 -1.15 -12.75
N ASP A 70 4.14 -2.37 -12.38
CA ASP A 70 2.78 -2.84 -12.64
C ASP A 70 1.73 -2.11 -11.78
N ILE A 71 2.05 -1.76 -10.53
CA ILE A 71 1.20 -0.89 -9.71
C ILE A 71 1.12 0.51 -10.33
N TYR A 72 2.26 1.05 -10.73
CA TYR A 72 2.37 2.41 -11.25
C TYR A 72 1.73 2.58 -12.64
N HIS A 73 1.64 1.54 -13.45
CA HIS A 73 0.99 1.60 -14.77
C HIS A 73 -0.42 0.98 -14.78
N GLY A 74 -0.84 0.35 -13.68
CA GLY A 74 -2.17 -0.23 -13.55
C GLY A 74 -2.31 -1.64 -14.12
N ASN A 75 -1.20 -2.34 -14.40
CA ASN A 75 -1.20 -3.70 -14.95
C ASN A 75 -1.66 -4.75 -13.92
N MET A 76 -1.69 -4.42 -12.62
CA MET A 76 -2.07 -5.35 -11.55
C MET A 76 -3.58 -5.53 -11.38
N ASN A 77 -4.41 -4.62 -11.88
CA ASN A 77 -5.86 -4.67 -11.65
C ASN A 77 -6.65 -4.80 -12.96
N CYS A 78 -7.80 -5.46 -12.89
CA CYS A 78 -8.67 -5.67 -14.05
C CYS A 78 -9.20 -4.35 -14.66
N SER A 79 -9.23 -3.27 -13.87
CA SER A 79 -9.59 -1.94 -14.35
C SER A 79 -8.50 -1.25 -15.18
N GLY A 80 -7.27 -1.78 -15.19
CA GLY A 80 -6.10 -1.13 -15.78
C GLY A 80 -5.70 0.19 -15.07
N ARG A 81 -6.26 0.46 -13.88
CA ARG A 81 -6.17 1.75 -13.20
C ARG A 81 -4.85 1.86 -12.45
N PRO A 82 -4.03 2.88 -12.71
CA PRO A 82 -2.80 3.08 -11.96
C PRO A 82 -3.05 3.40 -10.49
N GLU A 83 -2.16 2.92 -9.63
CA GLU A 83 -2.20 3.15 -8.18
C GLU A 83 -0.88 3.74 -7.67
N LYS A 84 -0.92 4.28 -6.45
CA LYS A 84 0.29 4.78 -5.78
C LYS A 84 1.13 3.62 -5.33
N VAL A 85 2.40 3.64 -5.71
CA VAL A 85 3.38 2.69 -5.17
C VAL A 85 3.55 2.98 -3.68
N THR A 86 3.11 2.02 -2.86
CA THR A 86 3.23 2.08 -1.40
C THR A 86 3.90 0.83 -0.92
N GLU A 87 4.66 0.96 0.17
CA GLU A 87 5.36 -0.15 0.80
C GLU A 87 4.41 -1.31 1.13
N ARG A 88 3.18 -0.99 1.56
CA ARG A 88 2.13 -1.98 1.82
C ARG A 88 1.76 -2.80 0.58
N LEU A 89 1.56 -2.15 -0.57
CA LEU A 89 1.20 -2.85 -1.81
C LEU A 89 2.38 -3.67 -2.33
N ILE A 90 3.59 -3.10 -2.27
CA ILE A 90 4.81 -3.80 -2.71
C ILE A 90 5.02 -5.07 -1.90
N LYS A 91 4.97 -4.99 -0.56
CA LYS A 91 5.07 -6.16 0.32
C LYS A 91 4.02 -7.22 -0.02
N LYS A 92 2.78 -6.79 -0.24
CA LYS A 92 1.66 -7.69 -0.59
C LYS A 92 1.91 -8.43 -1.90
N TYR A 93 2.34 -7.74 -2.95
CA TYR A 93 2.46 -8.30 -4.29
C TYR A 93 3.81 -9.01 -4.54
N ALA A 94 4.90 -8.53 -3.92
CA ALA A 94 6.21 -9.17 -3.98
C ALA A 94 6.38 -10.30 -2.95
N GLY A 95 5.39 -10.56 -2.09
CA GLY A 95 5.45 -11.63 -1.09
C GLY A 95 6.47 -11.39 0.03
N ILE A 96 6.81 -10.13 0.32
CA ILE A 96 7.82 -9.77 1.32
C ILE A 96 7.17 -9.57 2.70
N SER A 97 7.79 -10.16 3.73
CA SER A 97 7.39 -9.97 5.13
C SER A 97 7.55 -8.51 5.61
N ARG A 98 6.75 -8.11 6.61
CA ARG A 98 6.54 -6.72 7.05
C ARG A 98 7.81 -5.97 7.47
N HIS A 99 8.89 -6.65 7.84
CA HIS A 99 10.10 -6.03 8.40
C HIS A 99 11.38 -6.26 7.57
N ARG A 100 11.28 -6.71 6.31
CA ARG A 100 12.48 -7.08 5.52
C ARG A 100 13.09 -5.95 4.70
N LEU A 101 12.29 -5.01 4.22
CA LEU A 101 12.77 -3.96 3.30
C LEU A 101 13.83 -3.03 3.90
N GLU A 102 13.84 -2.85 5.22
CA GLU A 102 14.81 -2.00 5.92
C GLU A 102 16.26 -2.47 5.71
N ASN A 103 16.46 -3.77 5.45
CA ASN A 103 17.77 -4.38 5.22
C ASN A 103 18.12 -4.52 3.72
N MET A 104 17.33 -3.94 2.82
CA MET A 104 17.39 -4.16 1.38
C MET A 104 17.59 -2.82 0.63
N PRO A 105 18.81 -2.25 0.64
CA PRO A 105 19.06 -0.91 0.13
C PRO A 105 18.74 -0.72 -1.37
N LYS A 106 18.97 -1.72 -2.24
CA LYS A 106 18.64 -1.64 -3.67
C LYS A 106 17.12 -1.61 -3.86
N CYS A 107 16.40 -2.45 -3.14
CA CYS A 107 14.93 -2.43 -3.10
C CYS A 107 14.36 -1.10 -2.58
N CYS A 108 14.97 -0.50 -1.55
CA CYS A 108 14.59 0.84 -1.10
C CYS A 108 14.78 1.89 -2.19
N GLU A 109 15.84 1.80 -2.98
CA GLU A 109 16.12 2.74 -4.06
C GLU A 109 15.10 2.64 -5.20
N ILE A 110 14.65 1.43 -5.52
CA ILE A 110 13.50 1.22 -6.43
C ILE A 110 12.28 1.99 -5.92
N LEU A 111 11.93 1.83 -4.64
CA LEU A 111 10.75 2.50 -4.07
C LEU A 111 10.87 4.02 -4.10
N ARG A 112 12.07 4.57 -3.91
CA ARG A 112 12.31 6.02 -4.02
C ARG A 112 12.08 6.53 -5.44
N ARG A 113 12.44 5.77 -6.48
CA ARG A 113 12.21 6.15 -7.88
C ARG A 113 10.72 6.28 -8.22
N TYR A 114 9.86 5.46 -7.61
CA TYR A 114 8.40 5.53 -7.77
C TYR A 114 7.71 6.35 -6.67
N ALA A 115 8.47 7.06 -5.82
CA ALA A 115 7.88 7.85 -4.76
C ALA A 115 7.18 9.08 -5.34
N GLU A 116 5.88 9.18 -5.07
CA GLU A 116 5.03 10.30 -5.49
C GLU A 116 4.18 10.78 -4.30
N SER A 117 3.71 12.03 -4.38
CA SER A 117 2.71 12.56 -3.44
C SER A 117 1.31 11.98 -3.75
N TYR A 118 0.35 12.18 -2.85
CA TYR A 118 -1.04 11.81 -3.15
C TYR A 118 -1.63 12.63 -4.29
N ASP A 119 -1.28 13.91 -4.37
CA ASP A 119 -1.76 14.81 -5.42
C ASP A 119 -1.16 14.43 -6.78
N GLU A 120 0.11 14.02 -6.80
CA GLU A 120 0.79 13.54 -8.00
C GLU A 120 0.16 12.23 -8.53
N ASN A 121 -0.10 11.26 -7.64
CA ASN A 121 -0.84 10.05 -8.00
C ASN A 121 -2.23 10.39 -8.59
N TRP A 122 -2.96 11.32 -7.97
CA TRP A 122 -4.26 11.72 -8.48
C TRP A 122 -4.17 12.36 -9.86
N ALA A 123 -3.20 13.25 -10.09
CA ALA A 123 -2.94 13.82 -11.41
C ALA A 123 -2.65 12.74 -12.45
N ARG A 124 -1.80 11.77 -12.12
CA ARG A 124 -1.47 10.63 -13.00
C ARG A 124 -2.70 9.78 -13.35
N ARG A 125 -3.55 9.49 -12.37
CA ARG A 125 -4.83 8.78 -12.58
C ARG A 125 -5.80 9.56 -13.45
N MET A 126 -5.84 10.89 -13.32
CA MET A 126 -6.68 11.75 -14.16
C MET A 126 -6.24 11.72 -15.62
N VAL A 127 -4.93 11.88 -15.86
CA VAL A 127 -4.35 11.78 -17.20
C VAL A 127 -4.62 10.41 -17.81
N TRP A 128 -4.40 9.34 -17.05
CA TRP A 128 -4.68 7.97 -17.50
C TRP A 128 -6.15 7.79 -17.87
N ALA A 129 -7.08 8.23 -17.02
CA ALA A 129 -8.52 8.06 -17.26
C ALA A 129 -8.96 8.81 -18.53
N TYR A 130 -8.43 10.01 -18.77
CA TYR A 130 -8.71 10.77 -19.99
C TYR A 130 -8.20 10.05 -21.24
N LYS A 131 -6.94 9.58 -21.23
CA LYS A 131 -6.35 8.85 -22.37
C LYS A 131 -7.12 7.57 -22.67
N LYS A 132 -7.42 6.77 -21.64
CA LYS A 132 -8.19 5.54 -21.77
C LYS A 132 -9.57 5.79 -22.36
N LEU A 133 -10.29 6.80 -21.88
CA LEU A 133 -11.60 7.16 -22.45
C LEU A 133 -11.50 7.64 -23.89
N LYS A 134 -10.44 8.38 -24.25
CA LYS A 134 -10.21 8.82 -25.63
C LYS A 134 -9.91 7.64 -26.56
N GLU A 135 -9.13 6.67 -26.10
CA GLU A 135 -8.83 5.44 -26.85
C GLU A 135 -10.08 4.57 -27.03
N GLU A 136 -10.88 4.40 -25.98
CA GLU A 136 -12.12 3.59 -26.02
C GLU A 136 -13.24 4.24 -26.84
N ARG A 137 -13.32 5.58 -26.85
CA ARG A 137 -14.43 6.32 -27.45
C ARG A 137 -14.13 6.94 -28.81
N GLN A 138 -12.85 7.03 -29.21
CA GLN A 138 -12.36 7.60 -30.47
C GLN A 138 -12.95 8.99 -30.77
N ASP A 139 -14.12 9.04 -31.41
CA ASP A 139 -14.81 10.26 -31.86
C ASP A 139 -15.92 10.75 -30.91
N ALA A 140 -16.32 9.94 -29.92
CA ALA A 140 -17.36 10.34 -28.98
C ALA A 140 -16.82 11.31 -27.89
N PRO A 141 -17.64 12.28 -27.44
CA PRO A 141 -17.21 13.26 -26.45
C PRO A 141 -16.84 12.59 -25.12
N VAL A 142 -15.75 13.08 -24.53
CA VAL A 142 -15.29 12.66 -23.21
C VAL A 142 -15.91 13.59 -22.17
N PHE A 143 -16.76 13.04 -21.30
CA PHE A 143 -17.38 13.81 -20.23
C PHE A 143 -16.54 13.76 -18.95
N TRP A 144 -16.47 14.91 -18.26
CA TRP A 144 -15.82 15.03 -16.96
C TRP A 144 -16.29 13.99 -15.93
N THR A 145 -17.60 13.71 -15.88
CA THR A 145 -18.17 12.74 -14.95
C THR A 145 -17.61 11.34 -15.13
N ASP A 146 -17.28 10.97 -16.36
CA ASP A 146 -16.74 9.66 -16.70
C ASP A 146 -15.27 9.57 -16.30
N ILE A 147 -14.49 10.62 -16.60
CA ILE A 147 -13.10 10.73 -16.13
C ILE A 147 -13.06 10.63 -14.61
N ARG A 148 -13.92 11.36 -13.89
CA ARG A 148 -13.95 11.36 -12.42
C ARG A 148 -14.29 9.99 -11.85
N LYS A 149 -15.28 9.28 -12.43
CA LYS A 149 -15.68 7.93 -12.01
C LYS A 149 -14.55 6.93 -12.23
N LEU A 150 -13.91 6.97 -13.40
CA LEU A 150 -12.83 6.06 -13.78
C LEU A 150 -11.56 6.31 -12.94
N ALA A 151 -11.16 7.58 -12.82
CA ALA A 151 -10.02 7.99 -12.02
C ALA A 151 -10.26 7.81 -10.52
N GLY A 152 -11.50 7.84 -10.02
CA GLY A 152 -11.84 7.67 -8.61
C GLY A 152 -11.48 8.88 -7.72
N LEU A 153 -11.61 10.10 -8.25
CA LEU A 153 -11.24 11.34 -7.57
C LEU A 153 -12.45 12.08 -6.95
N LYS A 154 -12.24 12.75 -5.81
CA LYS A 154 -13.22 13.67 -5.20
C LYS A 154 -13.08 15.09 -5.77
N LYS A 155 -14.19 15.79 -5.99
CA LYS A 155 -14.23 17.10 -6.69
C LYS A 155 -13.34 18.19 -6.04
N HIS A 156 -13.23 18.22 -4.71
CA HIS A 156 -12.49 19.28 -4.01
C HIS A 156 -10.96 19.20 -4.16
N LYS A 157 -10.41 18.07 -4.64
CA LYS A 157 -8.95 17.86 -4.79
C LYS A 157 -8.40 18.30 -6.14
N LEU A 158 -9.22 18.95 -6.97
CA LEU A 158 -8.87 19.19 -8.36
C LEU A 158 -7.95 20.38 -8.61
N HIS A 159 -8.08 21.44 -7.84
CA HIS A 159 -7.20 22.61 -7.99
C HIS A 159 -5.75 22.27 -7.62
N ASP A 160 -5.57 21.39 -6.63
CA ASP A 160 -4.26 21.00 -6.10
C ASP A 160 -3.44 20.15 -7.09
N ILE A 161 -4.09 19.46 -8.04
CA ILE A 161 -3.44 18.45 -8.89
C ILE A 161 -2.96 18.99 -10.25
N TYR A 162 -3.36 20.20 -10.66
CA TYR A 162 -3.03 20.73 -11.99
C TYR A 162 -1.52 20.78 -12.31
N PRO A 163 -0.66 21.28 -11.41
CA PRO A 163 0.79 21.32 -11.67
C PRO A 163 1.36 19.93 -11.96
N TYR A 164 0.85 18.90 -11.28
CA TYR A 164 1.29 17.52 -11.45
C TYR A 164 0.75 16.88 -12.74
N MET A 165 -0.39 17.34 -13.29
CA MET A 165 -0.92 16.82 -14.56
C MET A 165 0.00 17.15 -15.74
N VAL A 166 0.62 18.32 -15.73
CA VAL A 166 1.62 18.74 -16.73
C VAL A 166 2.91 17.93 -16.62
N LYS A 167 3.24 17.39 -15.44
CA LYS A 167 4.38 16.48 -15.26
C LYS A 167 4.16 15.12 -15.93
N HIS A 168 2.92 14.63 -15.94
CA HIS A 168 2.58 13.29 -16.47
C HIS A 168 1.96 13.30 -17.88
N SER A 169 1.73 14.48 -18.47
CA SER A 169 1.20 14.63 -19.82
C SER A 169 1.64 15.92 -20.51
N SER A 170 1.34 16.09 -21.79
CA SER A 170 1.51 17.39 -22.45
C SER A 170 0.61 18.45 -21.81
N LYS A 171 1.10 19.70 -21.76
CA LYS A 171 0.34 20.86 -21.27
C LYS A 171 -1.06 20.95 -21.91
N GLU A 172 -1.16 20.70 -23.21
CA GLU A 172 -2.43 20.68 -23.93
C GLU A 172 -3.43 19.63 -23.39
N THR A 173 -2.94 18.47 -22.96
CA THR A 173 -3.79 17.42 -22.41
C THR A 173 -4.33 17.84 -21.05
N ALA A 174 -3.48 18.42 -20.20
CA ALA A 174 -3.89 18.96 -18.91
C ALA A 174 -4.91 20.10 -19.07
N ASP A 175 -4.67 21.01 -20.02
CA ASP A 175 -5.56 22.14 -20.32
C ASP A 175 -6.93 21.65 -20.85
N ARG A 176 -6.95 20.63 -21.71
CA ARG A 176 -8.20 19.99 -22.17
C ARG A 176 -9.00 19.37 -21.02
N ILE A 177 -8.33 18.72 -20.07
CA ILE A 177 -9.00 18.16 -18.89
C ILE A 177 -9.60 19.29 -18.03
N ILE A 178 -8.88 20.41 -17.84
CA ILE A 178 -9.38 21.58 -17.12
C ILE A 178 -10.58 22.23 -17.81
N ALA A 179 -10.53 22.41 -19.13
CA ALA A 179 -11.64 22.99 -19.88
C ALA A 179 -12.96 22.22 -19.67
N LEU A 180 -12.90 20.88 -19.71
CA LEU A 180 -14.04 19.99 -19.44
C LEU A 180 -14.63 20.16 -18.02
N ILE A 181 -13.85 20.69 -17.08
CA ILE A 181 -14.27 20.94 -15.70
C ILE A 181 -14.93 22.33 -15.59
N SER A 182 -14.35 23.34 -16.24
CA SER A 182 -14.84 24.72 -16.23
C SER A 182 -16.18 24.86 -16.94
N ASP A 183 -16.40 24.15 -18.04
CA ASP A 183 -17.68 24.14 -18.77
C ASP A 183 -18.88 23.66 -17.92
N ILE A 184 -18.62 22.99 -16.79
CA ILE A 184 -19.64 22.51 -15.84
C ILE A 184 -19.90 23.53 -14.73
N ALA A 185 -18.97 24.44 -14.47
CA ALA A 185 -19.14 25.51 -13.48
C ALA A 185 -20.05 26.63 -14.01
N ASP A 186 -20.01 26.90 -15.31
CA ASP A 186 -20.80 27.95 -15.97
C ASP A 186 -22.24 27.52 -16.34
N GLN A 187 -22.60 26.25 -16.10
CA GLN A 187 -23.96 25.72 -16.30
C GLN A 187 -24.80 25.68 -15.00
N LYS A 188 -24.37 26.37 -13.94
CA LYS A 188 -25.10 26.50 -12.67
C LYS A 188 -25.36 27.97 -12.34
#